data_AF-R1G8R6-F1
#
_entry.id   AF-R1G8R6-F1
#
_cell.length_a   1.000
_cell.length_b   1.000
_cell.length_c   1.000
_cell.angle_alpha   90.00
_cell.angle_beta   90.00
_cell.angle_gamma   90.00
#
_symmetry.space_group_name_H-M   'P 1'
#
loop_
_entity.id
_entity.type
_entity.pdbx_description
1 polymer ?
#
loop_
_entity_poly.entity_id
_entity_poly.type
_entity_poly.pdbx_seq_one_letter_code
_entity_poly.pdbx_strand_id
1 'polypeptide(L)'
;MKYGETLRQRSIPQWGPYNIDYDEIKHLIKEHTTPGNGKAVSIPGQPDLHRNQFEDQLYGVLAQEHQRIDLFVRSKSGEIERRLNHIAKQINQFTLREQATSPNDRKISEKRRQKYGRIEGDVLRAGEEVRSLARFVGAQRLAFAKLLKKYKKWTRSDALEQRFKHDVLNQPGTFSHTDLSSLLNYWSDTLHAVREAYQAGQTPQTPKIALSDDNPVEVAQSEDLKKISTLRWRHFR
;
A
#
# COMPACT_ATOMS: atom_id res chain seq x y z
N MET A 1 -32.73 -8.93 -1.91
CA MET A 1 -31.58 -8.31 -2.62
C MET A 1 -30.36 -8.38 -1.73
N LYS A 2 -29.31 -9.05 -2.24
CA LYS A 2 -28.12 -9.59 -1.57
C LYS A 2 -26.97 -8.59 -1.36
N TYR A 3 -27.14 -7.31 -1.73
CA TYR A 3 -26.01 -6.39 -1.80
C TYR A 3 -25.41 -6.03 -0.43
N GLY A 4 -26.17 -6.00 0.67
CA GLY A 4 -25.59 -5.81 2.00
C GLY A 4 -24.57 -6.89 2.36
N GLU A 5 -24.88 -8.15 2.04
CA GLU A 5 -23.95 -9.28 2.14
C GLU A 5 -22.75 -9.11 1.17
N THR A 6 -23.01 -8.71 -0.08
CA THR A 6 -21.95 -8.42 -1.06
C THR A 6 -21.02 -7.30 -0.60
N LEU A 7 -21.54 -6.26 0.07
CA LEU A 7 -20.73 -5.18 0.63
C LEU A 7 -19.80 -5.72 1.71
N ARG A 8 -20.30 -6.55 2.63
CA ARG A 8 -19.48 -7.20 3.66
C ARG A 8 -18.40 -8.11 3.06
N GLN A 9 -18.71 -8.82 1.98
CA GLN A 9 -17.76 -9.69 1.27
C GLN A 9 -16.71 -8.92 0.45
N ARG A 10 -17.09 -7.82 -0.19
CA ARG A 10 -16.19 -7.04 -1.06
C ARG A 10 -15.33 -6.04 -0.30
N SER A 11 -15.85 -5.54 0.81
CA SER A 11 -15.12 -4.68 1.75
C SER A 11 -14.08 -5.48 2.55
N ILE A 12 -13.47 -4.84 3.53
CA ILE A 12 -12.44 -5.41 4.39
C ILE A 12 -13.10 -5.85 5.70
N PRO A 13 -13.11 -7.15 6.04
CA PRO A 13 -13.79 -7.67 7.23
C PRO A 13 -13.38 -6.95 8.53
N GLN A 14 -12.10 -6.64 8.66
CA GLN A 14 -11.52 -5.94 9.82
C GLN A 14 -12.05 -4.51 9.97
N TRP A 15 -12.53 -3.90 8.88
CA TRP A 15 -13.11 -2.55 8.87
C TRP A 15 -14.63 -2.59 8.72
N GLY A 16 -15.23 -3.75 8.98
CA GLY A 16 -16.67 -3.97 8.97
C GLY A 16 -17.48 -2.88 9.68
N PRO A 17 -17.10 -2.46 10.91
CA PRO A 17 -17.81 -1.41 11.64
C PRO A 17 -17.82 -0.03 10.97
N TYR A 18 -16.87 0.25 10.07
CA TYR A 18 -16.78 1.50 9.33
C TYR A 18 -17.49 1.46 7.97
N ASN A 19 -18.05 0.32 7.59
CA ASN A 19 -18.91 0.26 6.41
C ASN A 19 -20.17 1.08 6.64
N ILE A 20 -20.71 1.63 5.54
CA ILE A 20 -22.05 2.22 5.57
C ILE A 20 -23.10 1.20 6.04
N ASP A 21 -24.05 1.66 6.84
CA ASP A 21 -25.19 0.87 7.32
C ASP A 21 -26.24 0.65 6.21
N TYR A 22 -25.80 -0.03 5.16
CA TYR A 22 -26.51 -0.15 3.89
C TYR A 22 -27.91 -0.74 4.04
N ASP A 23 -28.05 -1.81 4.83
CA ASP A 23 -29.35 -2.48 4.96
C ASP A 23 -30.33 -1.62 5.76
N GLU A 24 -29.90 -0.97 6.83
CA GLU A 24 -30.73 -0.06 7.62
C GLU A 24 -31.23 1.11 6.76
N ILE A 25 -30.33 1.80 6.05
CA ILE A 25 -30.71 2.91 5.16
C ILE A 25 -31.65 2.41 4.06
N LYS A 26 -31.38 1.24 3.48
CA LYS A 26 -32.26 0.63 2.48
C LYS A 26 -33.65 0.31 3.06
N HIS A 27 -33.74 -0.12 4.31
CA HIS A 27 -35.00 -0.37 5.01
C HIS A 27 -35.75 0.94 5.25
N LEU A 28 -35.05 1.97 5.73
CA LEU A 28 -35.58 3.33 5.91
C LEU A 28 -36.17 3.90 4.60
N ILE A 29 -35.43 3.81 3.49
CA ILE A 29 -35.94 4.22 2.17
C ILE A 29 -37.19 3.41 1.83
N LYS A 30 -37.22 2.09 2.08
CA LYS A 30 -38.35 1.23 1.69
C LYS A 30 -39.61 1.61 2.45
N GLU A 31 -39.50 1.75 3.76
CA GLU A 31 -40.61 2.05 4.65
C GLU A 31 -41.28 3.39 4.30
N HIS A 32 -40.49 4.39 3.94
CA HIS A 32 -40.99 5.73 3.64
C HIS A 32 -41.38 5.96 2.18
N THR A 33 -41.08 5.02 1.27
CA THR A 33 -41.35 5.17 -0.18
C THR A 33 -42.22 4.07 -0.78
N THR A 34 -42.64 3.06 0.00
CA THR A 34 -43.56 2.01 -0.47
C THR A 34 -45.01 2.49 -0.36
N PRO A 35 -45.79 2.47 -1.46
CA PRO A 35 -47.23 2.80 -1.42
C PRO A 35 -47.99 1.81 -0.53
N GLY A 36 -48.87 2.30 0.35
CA GLY A 36 -49.75 1.46 1.17
C GLY A 36 -49.37 1.31 2.66
N ASN A 37 -48.24 1.86 3.11
CA ASN A 37 -47.87 1.90 4.54
C ASN A 37 -48.62 2.98 5.36
N GLY A 38 -49.91 3.19 5.08
CA GLY A 38 -50.78 4.06 5.88
C GLY A 38 -50.54 5.57 5.77
N LYS A 39 -49.72 6.04 4.82
CA LYS A 39 -49.53 7.49 4.58
C LYS A 39 -50.65 8.06 3.73
N ALA A 40 -51.23 9.16 4.20
CA ALA A 40 -52.30 9.88 3.52
C ALA A 40 -51.90 10.21 2.07
N VAL A 41 -52.81 9.94 1.13
CA VAL A 41 -52.61 10.23 -0.29
C VAL A 41 -52.50 11.75 -0.45
N SER A 42 -51.34 12.22 -0.90
CA SER A 42 -51.08 13.63 -1.18
C SER A 42 -52.10 14.17 -2.18
N ILE A 43 -52.76 15.27 -1.83
CA ILE A 43 -53.77 15.92 -2.68
C ILE A 43 -53.06 16.48 -3.94
N PRO A 44 -53.57 16.21 -5.15
CA PRO A 44 -52.99 16.75 -6.38
C PRO A 44 -52.88 18.28 -6.32
N GLY A 45 -51.66 18.82 -6.44
CA GLY A 45 -51.39 20.27 -6.46
C GLY A 45 -50.71 20.83 -5.20
N GLN A 46 -50.61 20.07 -4.10
CA GLN A 46 -49.79 20.46 -2.96
C GLN A 46 -48.43 19.74 -2.95
N PRO A 47 -47.33 20.43 -2.57
CA PRO A 47 -46.05 19.78 -2.32
C PRO A 47 -46.22 18.77 -1.19
N ASP A 48 -45.73 17.55 -1.42
CA ASP A 48 -45.78 16.47 -0.44
C ASP A 48 -44.79 16.76 0.70
N LEU A 49 -45.25 17.49 1.72
CA LEU A 49 -44.44 17.94 2.85
C LEU A 49 -43.79 16.77 3.59
N HIS A 50 -44.49 15.64 3.71
CA HIS A 50 -43.96 14.42 4.34
C HIS A 50 -42.83 13.81 3.52
N ARG A 51 -42.93 13.84 2.19
CA ARG A 51 -41.86 13.39 1.31
C ARG A 51 -40.62 14.28 1.42
N ASN A 52 -40.80 15.60 1.45
CA ASN A 52 -39.68 16.54 1.56
C ASN A 52 -38.96 16.40 2.91
N GLN A 53 -39.70 16.34 4.02
CA GLN A 53 -39.13 16.10 5.35
C GLN A 53 -38.34 14.78 5.41
N PHE A 54 -38.87 13.72 4.82
CA PHE A 54 -38.15 12.45 4.73
C PHE A 54 -36.89 12.56 3.87
N GLU A 55 -36.95 13.28 2.74
CA GLU A 55 -35.79 13.49 1.87
C GLU A 55 -34.66 14.23 2.60
N ASP A 56 -34.99 15.22 3.42
CA ASP A 56 -34.02 15.96 4.25
C ASP A 56 -33.44 15.10 5.38
N GLN A 57 -34.28 14.27 6.03
CA GLN A 57 -33.80 13.31 7.02
C GLN A 57 -32.84 12.28 6.39
N LEU A 58 -33.22 11.70 5.25
CA LEU A 58 -32.39 10.73 4.54
C LEU A 58 -31.08 11.35 4.05
N TYR A 59 -31.12 12.60 3.60
CA TYR A 59 -29.92 13.35 3.27
C TYR A 59 -29.00 13.47 4.48
N GLY A 60 -29.53 13.85 5.64
CA GLY A 60 -28.76 13.95 6.89
C GLY A 60 -28.08 12.64 7.28
N VAL A 61 -28.81 11.52 7.21
CA VAL A 61 -28.26 10.18 7.49
C VAL A 61 -27.14 9.82 6.51
N LEU A 62 -27.35 10.02 5.21
CA LEU A 62 -26.33 9.74 4.19
C LEU A 62 -25.09 10.62 4.36
N ALA A 63 -25.27 11.90 4.73
CA ALA A 63 -24.17 12.83 4.94
C ALA A 63 -23.34 12.47 6.18
N GLN A 64 -24.01 12.07 7.27
CA GLN A 64 -23.34 11.61 8.49
C GLN A 64 -22.51 10.34 8.22
N GLU A 65 -23.08 9.37 7.52
CA GLU A 65 -22.38 8.15 7.13
C GLU A 65 -21.18 8.44 6.23
N HIS A 66 -21.35 9.38 5.29
CA HIS A 66 -20.26 9.81 4.42
C HIS A 66 -19.12 10.44 5.22
N GLN A 67 -19.43 11.36 6.13
CA GLN A 67 -18.45 11.99 7.01
C GLN A 67 -17.71 10.97 7.89
N ARG A 68 -18.44 10.00 8.45
CA ARG A 68 -17.85 8.94 9.28
C ARG A 68 -16.82 8.12 8.49
N ILE A 69 -17.19 7.74 7.26
CA ILE A 69 -16.31 7.01 6.34
C ILE A 69 -15.13 7.88 5.91
N ASP A 70 -15.34 9.17 5.66
CA ASP A 70 -14.29 10.13 5.31
C ASP A 70 -13.21 10.21 6.39
N LEU A 71 -13.63 10.41 7.64
CA LEU A 71 -12.74 10.46 8.79
C LEU A 71 -11.93 9.17 8.95
N PHE A 72 -12.58 8.01 8.77
CA PHE A 72 -11.90 6.72 8.82
C PHE A 72 -10.82 6.61 7.72
N VAL A 73 -11.17 6.94 6.47
CA VAL A 73 -10.24 6.85 5.33
C VAL A 73 -9.04 7.79 5.53
N ARG A 74 -9.28 9.04 5.95
CA ARG A 74 -8.21 10.01 6.26
C ARG A 74 -7.32 9.56 7.41
N SER A 75 -7.92 9.04 8.48
CA SER A 75 -7.16 8.52 9.62
C SER A 75 -6.27 7.36 9.18
N LYS A 76 -6.82 6.42 8.40
CA LYS A 76 -6.11 5.22 7.98
C LYS A 76 -5.02 5.51 6.95
N SER A 77 -5.26 6.41 5.99
CA SER A 77 -4.21 6.83 5.05
C SER A 77 -3.04 7.50 5.78
N GLY A 78 -3.33 8.41 6.73
CA GLY A 78 -2.30 9.06 7.53
C GLY A 78 -1.55 8.10 8.47
N GLU A 79 -2.20 7.06 8.99
CA GLU A 79 -1.52 6.01 9.75
C GLU A 79 -0.50 5.27 8.89
N ILE A 80 -0.90 4.83 7.70
CA ILE A 80 -0.03 4.14 6.74
C ILE A 80 1.14 5.04 6.35
N GLU A 81 0.86 6.31 6.03
CA GLU A 81 1.88 7.29 5.64
C GLU A 81 2.91 7.50 6.77
N ARG A 82 2.47 7.66 8.02
CA ARG A 82 3.39 7.77 9.16
C ARG A 82 4.25 6.52 9.34
N ARG A 83 3.69 5.33 9.09
CA ARG A 83 4.44 4.06 9.17
C ARG A 83 5.49 3.97 8.07
N LEU A 84 5.16 4.34 6.84
CA LEU A 84 6.11 4.40 5.72
C LEU A 84 7.23 5.41 5.99
N ASN A 85 6.89 6.61 6.48
CA ASN A 85 7.85 7.62 6.91
C ASN A 85 8.81 7.11 7.99
N HIS A 86 8.30 6.36 8.96
CA HIS A 86 9.14 5.76 9.98
C HIS A 86 10.13 4.75 9.39
N ILE A 87 9.67 3.89 8.48
CA ILE A 87 10.51 2.90 7.81
C ILE A 87 11.58 3.57 6.94
N ALA A 88 11.21 4.58 6.15
CA ALA A 88 12.16 5.33 5.34
C ALA A 88 13.27 5.96 6.19
N LYS A 89 12.92 6.54 7.35
CA LYS A 89 13.89 7.08 8.32
C LYS A 89 14.80 5.98 8.88
N GLN A 90 14.25 4.82 9.22
CA GLN A 90 15.04 3.69 9.70
C GLN A 90 16.09 3.25 8.67
N ILE A 91 15.71 3.14 7.40
CA ILE A 91 16.61 2.74 6.31
C ILE A 91 17.71 3.77 6.10
N ASN A 92 17.37 5.06 6.02
CA ASN A 92 18.36 6.12 5.87
C ASN A 92 19.41 6.07 7.00
N GLN A 93 18.98 5.86 8.25
CA GLN A 93 19.90 5.71 9.38
C GLN A 93 20.79 4.47 9.27
N PHE A 94 20.28 3.36 8.71
CA PHE A 94 21.13 2.18 8.46
C PHE A 94 22.16 2.45 7.39
N THR A 95 21.75 2.97 6.24
CA THR A 95 22.65 3.27 5.12
C THR A 95 23.76 4.26 5.53
N LEU A 96 23.42 5.31 6.29
CA LEU A 96 24.41 6.26 6.82
C LEU A 96 25.44 5.59 7.76
N ARG A 97 24.99 4.73 8.67
CA ARG A 97 25.89 3.97 9.56
C ARG A 97 26.78 3.00 8.78
N GLU A 98 26.26 2.42 7.70
CA GLU A 98 27.04 1.53 6.84
C GLU A 98 28.16 2.26 6.10
N GLN A 99 27.88 3.44 5.58
CA GLN A 99 28.89 4.29 4.93
C GLN A 99 29.98 4.74 5.89
N ALA A 100 29.64 4.95 7.17
CA ALA A 100 30.59 5.32 8.22
C ALA A 100 31.47 4.16 8.72
N THR A 101 31.16 2.91 8.36
CA THR A 101 31.93 1.72 8.80
C THR A 101 33.04 1.39 7.82
N SER A 102 34.20 0.95 8.32
CA SER A 102 35.38 0.63 7.50
C SER A 102 35.07 -0.40 6.40
N PRO A 103 35.61 -0.26 5.17
CA PRO A 103 35.32 -1.14 4.04
C PRO A 103 35.55 -2.63 4.29
N ASN A 104 36.46 -2.96 5.21
CA ASN A 104 36.80 -4.35 5.57
C ASN A 104 35.76 -5.03 6.47
N ASP A 105 34.84 -4.28 7.08
CA ASP A 105 33.81 -4.80 8.02
C ASP A 105 32.42 -4.90 7.36
N ARG A 106 32.38 -4.84 6.01
CA ARG A 106 31.16 -4.75 5.20
C ARG A 106 30.39 -6.06 5.03
N LYS A 107 30.85 -7.19 5.59
CA LYS A 107 30.02 -8.41 5.60
C LYS A 107 28.76 -8.12 6.44
N ILE A 108 27.58 -8.14 5.81
CA ILE A 108 26.30 -8.08 6.52
C ILE A 108 26.30 -9.18 7.58
N SER A 109 26.38 -8.78 8.85
CA SER A 109 26.16 -9.67 9.98
C SER A 109 24.77 -10.29 9.88
N GLU A 110 24.62 -11.53 10.33
CA GLU A 110 23.32 -12.22 10.36
C GLU A 110 22.24 -11.40 11.11
N LYS A 111 22.62 -10.72 12.19
CA LYS A 111 21.74 -9.80 12.91
C LYS A 111 21.20 -8.66 12.03
N ARG A 112 22.00 -8.21 11.07
CA ARG A 112 21.65 -7.14 10.12
C ARG A 112 20.71 -7.65 9.03
N ARG A 113 20.96 -8.84 8.48
CA ARG A 113 20.06 -9.50 7.53
C ARG A 113 18.66 -9.68 8.12
N GLN A 114 18.57 -10.16 9.37
CA GLN A 114 17.30 -10.30 10.07
C GLN A 114 16.58 -8.96 10.26
N LYS A 115 17.32 -7.87 10.49
CA LYS A 115 16.74 -6.53 10.64
C LYS A 115 16.14 -6.02 9.33
N TYR A 116 16.85 -6.18 8.20
CA TYR A 116 16.31 -5.86 6.88
C TYR A 116 15.05 -6.68 6.56
N GLY A 117 15.06 -7.99 6.84
CA GLY A 117 13.87 -8.83 6.64
C GLY A 117 12.65 -8.36 7.42
N ARG A 118 12.83 -7.86 8.66
CA ARG A 118 11.75 -7.26 9.44
C ARG A 118 11.22 -5.97 8.79
N ILE A 119 12.12 -5.09 8.38
CA ILE A 119 11.77 -3.81 7.74
C ILE A 119 11.03 -4.04 6.42
N GLU A 120 11.54 -4.94 5.57
CA GLU A 120 10.86 -5.30 4.32
C GLU A 120 9.47 -5.90 4.61
N GLY A 121 9.36 -6.79 5.59
CA GLY A 121 8.08 -7.33 6.04
C GLY A 121 7.07 -6.25 6.45
N ASP A 122 7.52 -5.21 7.15
CA ASP A 122 6.66 -4.10 7.57
C ASP A 122 6.22 -3.22 6.40
N VAL A 123 7.09 -2.98 5.40
CA VAL A 123 6.74 -2.28 4.15
C VAL A 123 5.74 -3.10 3.33
N LEU A 124 5.93 -4.41 3.22
CA LEU A 124 5.00 -5.29 2.52
C LEU A 124 3.62 -5.28 3.18
N ARG A 125 3.57 -5.30 4.53
CA ARG A 125 2.32 -5.15 5.28
C ARG A 125 1.65 -3.80 5.03
N ALA A 126 2.44 -2.72 4.91
CA ALA A 126 1.90 -1.40 4.56
C ALA A 126 1.27 -1.39 3.16
N GLY A 127 1.91 -2.06 2.19
CA GLY A 127 1.35 -2.21 0.85
C GLY A 127 0.02 -2.96 0.82
N GLU A 128 -0.13 -4.02 1.62
CA GLU A 128 -1.42 -4.72 1.75
C GLU A 128 -2.50 -3.83 2.37
N GLU A 129 -2.15 -3.00 3.36
CA GLU A 129 -3.08 -2.04 3.94
C GLU A 129 -3.51 -0.97 2.93
N VAL A 130 -2.61 -0.47 2.06
CA VAL A 130 -2.99 0.47 0.99
C VAL A 130 -3.96 -0.18 0.00
N ARG A 131 -3.71 -1.43 -0.42
CA ARG A 131 -4.64 -2.16 -1.29
C ARG A 131 -5.99 -2.39 -0.63
N SER A 132 -5.98 -2.74 0.65
CA SER A 132 -7.20 -2.89 1.45
C SER A 132 -7.98 -1.57 1.51
N LEU A 133 -7.29 -0.44 1.71
CA LEU A 133 -7.89 0.90 1.74
C LEU A 133 -8.54 1.25 0.40
N ALA A 134 -7.86 0.98 -0.72
CA ALA A 134 -8.42 1.18 -2.04
C ALA A 134 -9.70 0.34 -2.28
N ARG A 135 -9.69 -0.93 -1.88
CA ARG A 135 -10.86 -1.81 -1.96
C ARG A 135 -12.02 -1.31 -1.11
N PHE A 136 -11.74 -0.89 0.13
CA PHE A 136 -12.73 -0.33 1.03
C PHE A 136 -13.39 0.92 0.45
N VAL A 137 -12.60 1.89 -0.02
CA VAL A 137 -13.08 3.13 -0.66
C VAL A 137 -13.98 2.81 -1.85
N GLY A 138 -13.54 1.89 -2.73
CA GLY A 138 -14.35 1.46 -3.89
C GLY A 138 -15.68 0.82 -3.47
N ALA A 139 -15.69 -0.01 -2.43
CA ALA A 139 -16.90 -0.63 -1.91
C ALA A 139 -17.89 0.40 -1.33
N GLN A 140 -17.40 1.40 -0.58
CA GLN A 140 -18.24 2.46 -0.02
C GLN A 140 -18.83 3.35 -1.12
N ARG A 141 -18.02 3.79 -2.10
CA ARG A 141 -18.49 4.59 -3.25
C ARG A 141 -19.63 3.86 -3.99
N LEU A 142 -19.48 2.55 -4.21
CA LEU A 142 -20.51 1.74 -4.86
C LEU A 142 -21.76 1.58 -4.00
N ALA A 143 -21.63 1.50 -2.67
CA ALA A 143 -22.75 1.41 -1.75
C ALA A 143 -23.60 2.69 -1.76
N PHE A 144 -23.00 3.87 -1.68
CA PHE A 144 -23.70 5.15 -1.83
C PHE A 144 -24.43 5.25 -3.18
N ALA A 145 -23.74 4.93 -4.29
CA ALA A 145 -24.35 4.93 -5.61
C ALA A 145 -25.58 4.02 -5.70
N LYS A 146 -25.55 2.86 -5.02
CA LYS A 146 -26.68 1.93 -4.98
C LYS A 146 -27.84 2.41 -4.10
N LEU A 147 -27.57 3.09 -2.98
CA LEU A 147 -28.61 3.68 -2.13
C LEU A 147 -29.32 4.82 -2.84
N LEU A 148 -28.58 5.73 -3.48
CA LEU A 148 -29.17 6.82 -4.26
C LEU A 148 -30.00 6.30 -5.43
N LYS A 149 -29.47 5.32 -6.18
CA LYS A 149 -30.22 4.65 -7.26
C LYS A 149 -31.49 3.96 -6.74
N LYS A 150 -31.44 3.43 -5.52
CA LYS A 150 -32.58 2.79 -4.88
C LYS A 150 -33.67 3.80 -4.50
N TYR A 151 -33.29 4.93 -3.91
CA TYR A 151 -34.21 6.05 -3.65
C TYR A 151 -34.89 6.48 -4.95
N LYS A 152 -34.10 6.84 -5.97
CA LYS A 152 -34.60 7.25 -7.29
C LYS A 152 -35.57 6.24 -7.91
N LYS A 153 -35.28 4.95 -7.78
CA LYS A 153 -36.16 3.89 -8.30
C LYS A 153 -37.52 3.87 -7.60
N TRP A 154 -37.57 4.07 -6.29
CA TRP A 154 -38.82 3.96 -5.51
C TRP A 154 -39.64 5.25 -5.50
N THR A 155 -38.98 6.42 -5.51
CA THR A 155 -39.68 7.72 -5.53
C THR A 155 -39.91 8.28 -6.92
N ARG A 156 -39.19 7.77 -7.94
CA ARG A 156 -39.11 8.34 -9.30
C ARG A 156 -38.56 9.78 -9.33
N SER A 157 -37.98 10.25 -8.24
CA SER A 157 -37.35 11.57 -8.11
C SER A 157 -35.83 11.41 -8.09
N ASP A 158 -35.11 12.31 -8.77
CA ASP A 158 -33.65 12.40 -8.70
C ASP A 158 -33.15 13.57 -7.85
N ALA A 159 -34.04 14.36 -7.24
CA ALA A 159 -33.70 15.55 -6.45
C ALA A 159 -32.64 15.26 -5.38
N LEU A 160 -32.88 14.24 -4.53
CA LEU A 160 -31.91 13.80 -3.52
C LEU A 160 -30.57 13.36 -4.12
N GLU A 161 -30.60 12.62 -5.24
CA GLU A 161 -29.37 12.14 -5.88
C GLU A 161 -28.53 13.30 -6.41
N GLN A 162 -29.17 14.29 -7.05
CA GLN A 162 -28.48 15.47 -7.56
C GLN A 162 -27.92 16.32 -6.43
N ARG A 163 -28.75 16.61 -5.41
CA ARG A 163 -28.34 17.37 -4.22
C ARG A 163 -27.16 16.70 -3.52
N PHE A 164 -27.28 15.42 -3.20
CA PHE A 164 -26.22 14.68 -2.49
C PHE A 164 -24.93 14.56 -3.31
N LYS A 165 -25.03 14.41 -4.64
CA LYS A 165 -23.84 14.43 -5.49
C LYS A 165 -23.15 15.79 -5.45
N HIS A 166 -23.90 16.87 -5.61
CA HIS A 166 -23.35 18.22 -5.60
C HIS A 166 -22.72 18.57 -4.24
N ASP A 167 -23.48 18.37 -3.16
CA ASP A 167 -23.13 18.87 -1.83
C ASP A 167 -22.12 17.98 -1.10
N VAL A 168 -22.07 16.67 -1.43
CA VAL A 168 -21.29 15.70 -0.66
C VAL A 168 -20.33 14.89 -1.53
N LEU A 169 -20.82 14.17 -2.54
CA LEU A 169 -19.97 13.22 -3.28
C LEU A 169 -18.93 13.91 -4.18
N ASN A 170 -19.28 15.06 -4.76
CA ASN A 170 -18.41 15.81 -5.67
C ASN A 170 -17.47 16.78 -4.93
N GLN A 171 -17.53 16.82 -3.60
CA GLN A 171 -16.68 17.71 -2.82
C GLN A 171 -15.23 17.23 -2.84
N PRO A 172 -14.27 18.11 -3.23
CA PRO A 172 -12.87 17.76 -3.26
C PRO A 172 -12.35 17.47 -1.84
N GLY A 173 -11.32 16.63 -1.75
CA GLY A 173 -10.69 16.27 -0.48
C GLY A 173 -11.45 15.25 0.35
N THR A 174 -12.66 14.83 -0.05
CA THR A 174 -13.38 13.73 0.60
C THR A 174 -12.95 12.36 0.06
N PHE A 175 -13.26 11.28 0.78
CA PHE A 175 -12.96 9.90 0.36
C PHE A 175 -13.60 9.54 -0.98
N SER A 176 -14.67 10.25 -1.39
CA SER A 176 -15.31 10.07 -2.69
C SER A 176 -14.39 10.46 -3.85
N HIS A 177 -13.45 11.37 -3.62
CA HIS A 177 -12.44 11.80 -4.60
C HIS A 177 -11.00 11.49 -4.18
N THR A 178 -10.76 10.90 -3.01
CA THR A 178 -9.40 10.53 -2.59
C THR A 178 -8.73 9.65 -3.65
N ASP A 179 -7.59 10.14 -4.11
CA ASP A 179 -6.64 9.40 -4.90
C ASP A 179 -5.58 8.82 -3.96
N LEU A 180 -5.46 7.49 -3.98
CA LEU A 180 -4.46 6.75 -3.20
C LEU A 180 -3.17 6.53 -3.99
N SER A 181 -3.08 7.02 -5.23
CA SER A 181 -1.92 6.85 -6.11
C SER A 181 -0.66 7.48 -5.52
N SER A 182 -0.76 8.64 -4.89
CA SER A 182 0.36 9.27 -4.18
C SER A 182 0.90 8.39 -3.06
N LEU A 183 0.01 7.80 -2.25
CA LEU A 183 0.38 6.88 -1.17
C LEU A 183 0.96 5.56 -1.70
N LEU A 184 0.43 5.05 -2.82
CA LEU A 184 0.95 3.87 -3.51
C LEU A 184 2.35 4.11 -4.07
N ASN A 185 2.58 5.26 -4.71
CA ASN A 185 3.90 5.65 -5.21
C ASN A 185 4.88 5.77 -4.06
N TYR A 186 4.50 6.44 -2.97
CA TYR A 186 5.34 6.55 -1.79
C TYR A 186 5.70 5.20 -1.15
N TRP A 187 4.73 4.27 -1.11
CA TRP A 187 5.00 2.88 -0.71
C TRP A 187 6.00 2.19 -1.66
N SER A 188 5.82 2.34 -2.97
CA SER A 188 6.68 1.74 -3.99
C SER A 188 8.12 2.25 -3.86
N ASP A 189 8.29 3.57 -3.73
CA ASP A 189 9.60 4.21 -3.54
C ASP A 189 10.26 3.73 -2.24
N THR A 190 9.48 3.63 -1.16
CA THR A 190 9.97 3.12 0.12
C THR A 190 10.44 1.67 -0.02
N LEU A 191 9.67 0.80 -0.70
CA LEU A 191 10.04 -0.60 -0.93
C LEU A 191 11.31 -0.72 -1.79
N HIS A 192 11.45 0.12 -2.81
CA HIS A 192 12.64 0.18 -3.64
C HIS A 192 13.87 0.54 -2.80
N ALA A 193 13.78 1.60 -1.99
CA ALA A 193 14.87 2.02 -1.10
C ALA A 193 15.28 0.93 -0.10
N VAL A 194 14.32 0.17 0.47
CA VAL A 194 14.64 -0.99 1.34
C VAL A 194 15.51 -2.00 0.60
N ARG A 195 15.10 -2.34 -0.63
CA ARG A 195 15.75 -3.38 -1.43
C ARG A 195 17.12 -2.93 -1.92
N GLU A 196 17.27 -1.69 -2.35
CA GLU A 196 18.56 -1.12 -2.72
C GLU A 196 19.54 -1.12 -1.55
N ALA A 197 19.11 -0.67 -0.37
CA ALA A 197 19.94 -0.68 0.83
C ALA A 197 20.39 -2.10 1.20
N TYR A 198 19.51 -3.10 1.05
CA TYR A 198 19.86 -4.49 1.28
C TYR A 198 20.89 -5.01 0.26
N GLN A 199 20.73 -4.70 -1.03
CA GLN A 199 21.66 -5.12 -2.09
C GLN A 199 23.04 -4.45 -1.95
N ALA A 200 23.08 -3.16 -1.60
CA ALA A 200 24.33 -2.43 -1.38
C ALA A 200 25.18 -3.04 -0.27
N GLY A 201 24.56 -3.63 0.76
CA GLY A 201 25.31 -4.36 1.79
C GLY A 201 25.70 -5.79 1.39
N GLN A 202 25.12 -6.36 0.32
CA GLN A 202 25.49 -7.70 -0.15
C GLN A 202 26.74 -7.73 -1.03
N THR A 203 27.03 -6.66 -1.78
CA THR A 203 28.12 -6.67 -2.77
C THR A 203 29.48 -7.00 -2.12
N PRO A 204 30.08 -8.16 -2.44
CA PRO A 204 31.50 -8.40 -2.19
C PRO A 204 32.30 -7.54 -3.18
N GLN A 205 33.43 -6.99 -2.74
CA GLN A 205 34.36 -6.32 -3.64
C GLN A 205 34.72 -7.22 -4.85
N THR A 206 34.81 -6.59 -6.01
CA THR A 206 35.25 -7.06 -7.34
C THR A 206 36.26 -8.23 -7.32
N PRO A 207 36.17 -9.17 -8.28
CA PRO A 207 37.21 -10.19 -8.46
C PRO A 207 38.54 -9.50 -8.78
N LYS A 208 39.59 -9.85 -8.04
CA LYS A 208 40.96 -9.48 -8.37
C LYS A 208 41.29 -10.10 -9.73
N ILE A 209 41.35 -9.27 -10.77
CA ILE A 209 41.94 -9.65 -12.05
C ILE A 209 43.41 -9.95 -11.74
N ALA A 210 43.78 -11.23 -11.81
CA ALA A 210 45.17 -11.65 -11.77
C ALA A 210 45.80 -11.25 -13.10
N LEU A 211 46.43 -10.08 -13.14
CA LEU A 211 47.46 -9.78 -14.13
C LEU A 211 48.71 -10.55 -13.69
N SER A 212 48.88 -11.75 -14.24
CA SER A 212 50.16 -12.44 -14.28
C SER A 212 50.87 -12.03 -15.56
N ASP A 213 51.84 -11.13 -15.43
CA ASP A 213 52.90 -10.93 -16.41
C ASP A 213 54.03 -11.94 -16.18
N ASP A 214 54.71 -12.22 -17.28
CA ASP A 214 55.98 -12.94 -17.47
C ASP A 214 55.97 -14.47 -17.50
N ASN A 215 55.91 -14.97 -18.73
CA ASN A 215 56.28 -16.32 -19.14
C ASN A 215 57.50 -16.22 -20.08
N PRO A 216 58.72 -16.60 -19.67
CA PRO A 216 59.81 -16.81 -20.63
C PRO A 216 59.76 -18.25 -21.17
N VAL A 217 59.68 -18.28 -22.49
CA VAL A 217 59.82 -19.39 -23.44
C VAL A 217 60.74 -20.54 -22.98
N GLU A 218 60.18 -21.76 -22.96
CA GLU A 218 60.88 -23.04 -22.82
C GLU A 218 61.25 -23.57 -24.22
N VAL A 219 62.55 -23.74 -24.50
CA VAL A 219 63.04 -24.55 -25.64
C VAL A 219 63.77 -25.75 -25.07
N ALA A 220 63.25 -26.93 -25.39
CA ALA A 220 63.74 -28.24 -25.01
C ALA A 220 65.13 -28.56 -25.62
N GLN A 221 65.96 -29.34 -24.93
CA GLN A 221 66.29 -30.73 -25.28
C GLN A 221 67.38 -31.32 -24.36
N SER A 222 67.47 -32.64 -24.44
CA SER A 222 67.95 -33.66 -23.51
C SER A 222 69.45 -33.99 -23.57
N GLU A 223 69.86 -34.82 -22.58
CA GLU A 223 71.11 -35.61 -22.47
C GLU A 223 72.30 -34.77 -21.95
N ASP A 224 73.12 -35.21 -20.99
CA ASP A 224 73.62 -36.55 -20.81
C ASP A 224 74.18 -36.73 -19.37
N LEU A 225 74.08 -37.96 -18.88
CA LEU A 225 74.68 -38.42 -17.63
C LEU A 225 76.20 -38.38 -17.73
N LYS A 226 76.91 -37.79 -16.75
CA LYS A 226 78.11 -38.38 -16.09
C LYS A 226 78.86 -37.40 -15.17
N LYS A 227 79.36 -38.01 -14.09
CA LYS A 227 80.53 -37.65 -13.25
C LYS A 227 80.29 -36.77 -12.02
N ILE A 228 79.95 -37.50 -10.97
CA ILE A 228 80.43 -37.36 -9.60
C ILE A 228 81.97 -37.19 -9.56
N SER A 229 82.39 -36.32 -8.64
CA SER A 229 83.68 -36.20 -7.95
C SER A 229 84.97 -36.02 -8.75
N THR A 230 85.71 -34.95 -8.41
CA THR A 230 87.02 -35.12 -7.76
C THR A 230 87.53 -33.81 -7.18
N LEU A 231 87.95 -33.90 -5.93
CA LEU A 231 88.75 -32.95 -5.19
C LEU A 231 90.01 -32.57 -5.98
N ARG A 232 90.43 -31.29 -5.89
CA ARG A 232 91.87 -30.99 -5.89
C ARG A 232 92.20 -29.96 -4.82
N TRP A 233 93.05 -30.43 -3.92
CA TRP A 233 93.59 -29.73 -2.76
C TRP A 233 94.50 -28.56 -3.15
N ARG A 234 94.47 -27.56 -2.26
CA ARG A 234 95.50 -26.55 -2.01
C ARG A 234 96.90 -27.17 -1.97
N HIS A 235 97.91 -26.47 -2.51
CA HIS A 235 99.23 -26.31 -1.90
C HIS A 235 99.96 -25.09 -2.50
N PHE A 236 100.22 -24.12 -1.62
CA PHE A 236 101.33 -23.17 -1.54
C PHE A 236 101.58 -23.18 -0.02
N ARG A 237 102.67 -23.68 0.56
CA ARG A 237 104.08 -23.80 0.16
C ARG A 237 104.60 -25.22 0.37
#